data_AF-A0A256XJX3-F1
#
_entry.id   AF-A0A256XJX3-F1
#
_cell.length_a   1.000
_cell.length_b   1.000
_cell.length_c   1.000
_cell.angle_alpha   90.00
_cell.angle_beta   90.00
_cell.angle_gamma   90.00
#
_symmetry.space_group_name_H-M   'P 1'
#
loop_
_entity.id
_entity.type
_entity.pdbx_description
1 polymer ?
#
loop_
_entity_poly.entity_id
_entity_poly.type
_entity_poly.pdbx_seq_one_letter_code
_entity_poly.pdbx_strand_id
1 'polypeptide(L)'
;MMRENEFYDILLKEKENAKISVTLEGMEIIPNYKLKDSPDFVLKIRLKLSLLSQTFEIEIPIPIELEKSGIDEALVDLQKFIERERFSLTLPMLIVSDKKIAKREEERKIKTKFKLRQIPYRLIK
;
A
#
# COMPACT_ATOMS: atom_id res chain seq x y z
N MET A 1 1.69 21.65 25.02
CA MET A 1 1.36 20.65 23.99
C MET A 1 0.64 21.38 22.87
N MET A 2 1.03 21.16 21.61
CA MET A 2 0.35 21.77 20.45
C MET A 2 -1.12 21.31 20.42
N ARG A 3 -2.04 22.23 20.06
CA ARG A 3 -3.47 21.89 19.93
C ARG A 3 -3.75 21.25 18.57
N GLU A 4 -4.80 20.44 18.48
CA GLU A 4 -5.16 19.73 17.24
C GLU A 4 -5.45 20.70 16.09
N ASN A 5 -6.16 21.80 16.35
CA ASN A 5 -6.46 22.82 15.32
C ASN A 5 -5.19 23.50 14.82
N GLU A 6 -4.24 23.77 15.72
CA GLU A 6 -2.95 24.36 15.34
C GLU A 6 -2.14 23.40 14.46
N PHE A 7 -2.16 22.10 14.79
CA PHE A 7 -1.50 21.09 13.97
C PHE A 7 -2.19 20.91 12.61
N TYR A 8 -3.52 20.96 12.57
CA TYR A 8 -4.28 20.91 11.32
C TYR A 8 -3.93 22.09 10.39
N ASP A 9 -3.84 23.30 10.92
CA ASP A 9 -3.43 24.49 10.16
C ASP A 9 -2.01 24.33 9.58
N ILE A 10 -1.09 23.73 10.34
CA ILE A 10 0.26 23.38 9.86
C ILE A 10 0.20 22.40 8.68
N LEU A 11 -0.60 21.34 8.79
CA LEU A 11 -0.77 20.37 7.70
C LEU A 11 -1.35 21.00 6.44
N LEU A 12 -2.34 21.88 6.58
CA LEU A 12 -2.90 22.64 5.45
C LEU A 12 -1.84 23.50 4.78
N LYS A 13 -1.05 24.25 5.57
CA LYS A 13 0.03 25.08 5.05
C LYS A 13 1.11 24.26 4.34
N GLU A 14 1.50 23.11 4.89
CA GLU A 14 2.48 22.22 4.24
C GLU A 14 1.93 21.66 2.92
N LYS A 15 0.62 21.35 2.87
CA LYS A 15 -0.06 20.93 1.63
C LYS A 15 -0.05 22.02 0.56
N GLU A 16 -0.43 23.24 0.93
CA GLU A 16 -0.47 24.40 0.01
C GLU A 16 0.90 24.74 -0.55
N ASN A 17 1.96 24.55 0.25
CA ASN A 17 3.34 24.74 -0.18
C ASN A 17 3.94 23.53 -0.92
N ALA A 18 3.12 22.54 -1.30
CA ALA A 18 3.55 21.30 -1.97
C ALA A 18 4.67 20.52 -1.23
N LYS A 19 4.76 20.70 0.09
CA LYS A 19 5.71 19.95 0.94
C LYS A 19 5.18 18.60 1.37
N ILE A 20 3.88 18.37 1.21
CA ILE A 20 3.28 17.04 1.23
C ILE A 20 3.32 16.49 -0.20
N SER A 21 4.17 15.49 -0.45
CA SER A 21 4.32 14.92 -1.78
C SER A 21 4.54 13.41 -1.72
N VAL A 22 4.11 12.71 -2.77
CA VAL A 22 4.34 11.28 -2.94
C VAL A 22 5.09 11.05 -4.24
N THR A 23 6.17 10.29 -4.18
CA THR A 23 6.96 9.90 -5.37
C THR A 23 6.98 8.39 -5.52
N LEU A 24 6.99 7.92 -6.76
CA LEU A 24 7.23 6.50 -7.06
C LEU A 24 8.73 6.23 -6.91
N GLU A 25 9.08 5.31 -6.01
CA GLU A 25 10.46 4.87 -5.82
C GLU A 25 10.78 3.66 -6.69
N GLY A 26 9.83 2.74 -6.85
CA GLY A 26 10.03 1.56 -7.68
C GLY A 26 8.80 0.68 -7.81
N MET A 27 8.86 -0.24 -8.77
CA MET A 27 7.85 -1.26 -9.00
C MET A 27 8.55 -2.59 -9.26
N GLU A 28 7.97 -3.66 -8.73
CA GLU A 28 8.45 -5.03 -8.89
C GLU A 28 7.26 -5.94 -9.19
N ILE A 29 7.40 -6.84 -10.17
CA ILE A 29 6.39 -7.85 -10.50
C ILE A 29 6.92 -9.20 -10.04
N ILE A 30 6.22 -9.81 -9.10
CA ILE A 30 6.61 -11.08 -8.48
C ILE A 30 5.81 -12.21 -9.13
N PRO A 31 6.47 -13.19 -9.80
CA PRO A 31 5.79 -14.25 -10.56
C PRO A 31 5.47 -15.48 -9.70
N ASN A 32 4.47 -15.36 -8.83
CA ASN A 32 4.02 -16.42 -7.93
C ASN A 32 3.59 -17.72 -8.63
N TYR A 33 3.08 -17.65 -9.86
CA TYR A 33 2.70 -18.84 -10.65
C TYR A 33 3.85 -19.85 -10.80
N LYS A 34 5.12 -19.38 -10.78
CA LYS A 34 6.30 -20.26 -10.84
C LYS A 34 6.45 -21.15 -9.61
N LEU A 35 5.86 -20.72 -8.49
CA LEU A 35 5.83 -21.44 -7.22
C LEU A 35 4.50 -22.18 -7.01
N LYS A 36 3.61 -22.19 -8.02
CA LYS A 36 2.23 -22.67 -7.91
C LYS A 36 1.48 -22.01 -6.74
N ASP A 37 1.75 -20.72 -6.55
CA ASP A 37 1.14 -19.90 -5.50
C ASP A 37 0.11 -18.96 -6.10
N SER A 38 -0.88 -18.57 -5.31
CA SER A 38 -1.86 -17.56 -5.70
C SER A 38 -1.74 -16.29 -4.85
N PRO A 39 -1.91 -15.09 -5.45
CA PRO A 39 -2.32 -14.87 -6.84
C PRO A 39 -1.17 -15.15 -7.82
N ASP A 40 -1.46 -15.34 -9.12
CA ASP A 40 -0.45 -15.60 -10.14
C ASP A 40 0.72 -14.60 -10.14
N PHE A 41 0.41 -13.33 -9.90
CA PHE A 41 1.38 -12.25 -9.79
C PHE A 41 1.06 -11.30 -8.64
N VAL A 42 2.11 -10.70 -8.08
CA VAL A 42 1.98 -9.55 -7.17
C VAL A 42 2.77 -8.38 -7.74
N LEU A 43 2.07 -7.28 -8.04
CA LEU A 43 2.70 -6.00 -8.34
C LEU A 43 2.97 -5.27 -7.02
N LYS A 44 4.24 -5.13 -6.68
CA LYS A 44 4.71 -4.45 -5.49
C LYS A 44 5.10 -3.02 -5.84
N ILE A 45 4.35 -2.04 -5.33
CA ILE A 45 4.62 -0.62 -5.55
C ILE A 45 5.31 -0.04 -4.30
N ARG A 46 6.45 0.61 -4.49
CA ARG A 46 7.18 1.33 -3.44
C ARG A 46 7.08 2.83 -3.67
N LEU A 47 6.57 3.55 -2.67
CA LEU A 47 6.34 4.99 -2.72
C LEU A 47 7.09 5.67 -1.57
N LYS A 48 7.53 6.91 -1.81
CA LYS A 48 8.05 7.81 -0.77
C LYS A 48 7.07 8.94 -0.51
N LEU A 49 6.60 9.04 0.73
CA LEU A 49 5.80 10.17 1.22
C LEU A 49 6.75 11.16 1.91
N SER A 50 6.82 12.38 1.40
CA SER A 50 7.46 13.51 2.10
C SER A 50 6.40 14.33 2.83
N LEU A 51 6.59 14.55 4.13
CA LEU A 51 5.67 15.27 5.01
C LEU A 51 6.42 15.81 6.23
N LEU A 52 6.21 17.08 6.60
CA LEU A 52 6.84 17.72 7.77
C LEU A 52 8.38 17.62 7.78
N SER A 53 9.01 17.77 6.61
CA SER A 53 10.46 17.59 6.39
C SER A 53 11.00 16.20 6.75
N GLN A 54 10.12 15.20 6.80
CA GLN A 54 10.46 13.79 6.98
C GLN A 54 10.07 12.99 5.73
N THR A 55 10.76 11.88 5.50
CA THR A 55 10.44 10.94 4.42
C THR A 55 10.01 9.61 5.01
N PHE A 56 8.91 9.07 4.48
CA PHE A 56 8.32 7.81 4.89
C PHE A 56 8.18 6.88 3.70
N GLU A 57 8.42 5.60 3.93
CA GLU A 57 8.25 4.55 2.93
C GLU A 57 6.84 3.97 3.02
N ILE A 58 6.22 3.77 1.87
CA ILE A 58 4.93 3.09 1.71
C ILE A 58 5.14 1.95 0.72
N GLU A 59 4.62 0.77 1.06
CA GLU A 59 4.71 -0.41 0.21
C GLU A 59 3.31 -1.01 0.03
N ILE A 60 2.88 -1.13 -1.22
CA ILE A 60 1.54 -1.61 -1.57
C ILE A 60 1.66 -2.86 -2.44
N PRO A 61 1.32 -4.05 -1.91
CA PRO A 61 1.19 -5.25 -2.73
C PRO A 61 -0.18 -5.27 -3.42
N ILE A 62 -0.17 -5.40 -4.74
CA ILE A 62 -1.38 -5.50 -5.57
C ILE A 62 -1.44 -6.91 -6.17
N PRO A 63 -2.44 -7.72 -5.78
CA PRO A 63 -2.63 -9.05 -6.36
C PRO A 63 -3.15 -8.93 -7.81
N ILE A 64 -2.62 -9.75 -8.71
CA ILE A 64 -3.04 -9.84 -10.12
C ILE A 64 -3.19 -11.32 -10.48
N GLU A 65 -4.39 -11.70 -10.93
CA GLU A 65 -4.72 -13.07 -11.31
C GLU A 65 -4.93 -13.19 -12.82
N LEU A 66 -4.43 -14.28 -13.42
CA LEU A 66 -4.72 -14.64 -14.81
C LEU A 66 -5.78 -15.75 -14.85
N GLU A 67 -6.99 -15.42 -14.46
CA GLU A 67 -8.06 -16.41 -14.29
C GLU A 67 -8.90 -16.59 -15.57
N LYS A 68 -9.06 -17.84 -16.02
CA LYS A 68 -9.93 -18.17 -17.18
C LYS A 68 -11.40 -18.21 -16.80
N SER A 69 -11.68 -18.60 -15.56
CA SER A 69 -13.02 -18.81 -15.01
C SER A 69 -13.70 -17.50 -14.59
N GLY A 70 -12.94 -16.40 -14.53
CA GLY A 70 -13.43 -15.05 -14.22
C GLY A 70 -13.29 -14.63 -12.75
N ILE A 71 -14.07 -13.63 -12.34
CA ILE A 71 -13.97 -12.98 -11.02
C ILE A 71 -14.19 -13.94 -9.85
N ASP A 72 -15.09 -14.91 -9.98
CA ASP A 72 -15.50 -15.74 -8.84
C ASP A 72 -14.37 -16.63 -8.32
N GLU A 73 -13.59 -17.24 -9.22
CA GLU A 73 -12.38 -18.00 -8.82
C GLU A 73 -11.28 -17.06 -8.31
N ALA A 74 -11.10 -15.89 -8.93
CA ALA A 74 -10.13 -14.90 -8.46
C ALA A 74 -10.43 -14.39 -7.04
N LEU A 75 -11.68 -14.44 -6.57
CA LEU A 75 -12.03 -14.14 -5.17
C LEU A 75 -11.49 -15.20 -4.21
N VAL A 76 -11.49 -16.47 -4.60
CA VAL A 76 -10.92 -17.57 -3.79
C VAL A 76 -9.42 -17.38 -3.64
N ASP A 77 -8.73 -16.98 -4.70
CA ASP A 77 -7.29 -16.71 -4.66
C ASP A 77 -6.93 -15.44 -3.90
N LEU A 78 -7.76 -14.39 -3.99
CA LEU A 78 -7.64 -13.23 -3.13
C LEU A 78 -7.78 -13.60 -1.63
N GLN A 79 -8.69 -14.52 -1.29
CA GLN A 79 -8.84 -14.98 0.08
C GLN A 79 -7.58 -15.71 0.57
N LYS A 80 -7.02 -16.62 -0.24
CA LYS A 80 -5.76 -17.31 0.07
C LYS A 80 -4.59 -16.32 0.23
N PHE A 81 -4.51 -15.30 -0.62
CA PHE A 81 -3.51 -14.24 -0.52
C PHE A 81 -3.54 -13.54 0.83
N ILE A 82 -4.74 -13.19 1.30
CA ILE A 82 -4.94 -12.54 2.61
C ILE A 82 -4.57 -13.48 3.75
N GLU A 83 -5.04 -14.73 3.72
CA GLU A 83 -4.81 -15.70 4.80
C GLU A 83 -3.36 -16.10 4.98
N ARG A 84 -2.58 -16.12 3.88
CA ARG A 84 -1.18 -16.51 3.91
C ARG A 84 -0.26 -15.44 4.49
N GLU A 85 -0.71 -14.18 4.51
CA GLU A 85 0.01 -13.04 5.10
C GLU A 85 1.47 -12.90 4.61
N ARG A 86 1.76 -13.35 3.38
CA ARG A 86 3.12 -13.31 2.78
C ARG A 86 3.55 -11.92 2.32
N PHE A 87 2.59 -11.06 2.04
CA PHE A 87 2.82 -9.70 1.53
C PHE A 87 2.17 -8.69 2.46
N SER A 88 2.99 -7.82 3.03
CA SER A 88 2.55 -6.79 3.96
C SER A 88 2.25 -5.47 3.26
N LEU A 89 1.16 -4.82 3.65
CA LEU A 89 0.90 -3.41 3.34
C LEU A 89 1.66 -2.57 4.38
N THR A 90 2.68 -1.84 3.95
CA THR A 90 3.47 -0.98 4.85
C THR A 90 2.95 0.44 4.77
N LEU A 91 2.45 0.97 5.89
CA LEU A 91 1.94 2.33 6.02
C LEU A 91 2.65 3.06 7.16
N PRO A 92 3.03 4.34 6.98
CA PRO A 92 3.53 5.15 8.08
C PRO A 92 2.39 5.62 8.98
N MET A 93 2.66 5.67 10.27
CA MET A 93 1.91 6.49 11.22
C MET A 93 2.81 7.63 11.69
N LEU A 94 2.32 8.86 11.58
CA LEU A 94 3.04 10.04 12.08
C LEU A 94 2.58 10.35 13.51
N ILE A 95 3.56 10.57 14.39
CA ILE A 95 3.32 10.94 15.78
C ILE A 95 4.07 12.23 16.05
N VAL A 96 3.35 13.29 16.42
CA VAL A 96 3.93 14.57 16.85
C VAL A 96 3.80 14.66 18.37
N SER A 97 4.94 14.77 19.06
CA SER A 97 4.98 14.84 20.53
C SER A 97 6.17 15.66 21.02
N ASP A 98 6.20 15.94 22.33
CA ASP A 98 7.31 16.60 23.02
C ASP A 98 8.53 15.69 23.25
N LYS A 99 8.46 14.44 22.78
CA LYS A 99 9.50 13.43 22.98
C LYS A 99 10.57 13.52 21.88
N LYS A 100 11.71 12.86 22.15
CA LYS A 100 12.77 12.68 21.15
C LYS A 100 12.25 11.86 19.97
N ILE A 101 12.87 12.04 18.80
CA ILE A 101 12.59 11.22 17.61
C ILE A 101 12.81 9.74 17.95
N ALA A 102 11.81 8.93 17.62
CA ALA A 102 11.85 7.48 17.79
C ALA A 102 11.20 6.82 16.58
N LYS A 103 11.70 5.63 16.21
CA LYS A 103 11.12 4.77 15.17
C LYS A 103 10.68 3.46 15.84
N ARG A 104 9.49 2.99 15.48
CA ARG A 104 8.97 1.67 15.88
C ARG A 104 8.19 1.09 14.72
N GLU A 105 8.32 -0.22 14.53
CA GLU A 105 7.57 -1.00 13.55
C GLU A 105 6.64 -1.95 14.30
N GLU A 106 5.40 -2.05 13.83
CA GLU A 106 4.37 -2.90 14.43
C GLU A 106 3.50 -3.47 13.31
N GLU A 107 3.30 -4.79 13.33
CA GLU A 107 2.41 -5.47 12.40
C GLU A 107 1.02 -5.67 13.02
N ARG A 108 -0.02 -5.22 12.33
CA ARG A 108 -1.41 -5.35 12.77
C ARG A 108 -2.32 -5.58 11.56
N LYS A 109 -3.43 -6.30 11.78
CA LYS A 109 -4.50 -6.42 10.77
C LYS A 109 -5.26 -5.10 10.66
N ILE A 110 -5.38 -4.57 9.45
CA ILE A 110 -6.19 -3.39 9.13
C ILE A 110 -7.32 -3.77 8.18
N LYS A 111 -8.48 -3.13 8.34
CA LYS A 111 -9.60 -3.29 7.42
C LYS A 111 -9.18 -2.79 6.02
N THR A 112 -9.20 -3.68 5.05
CA THR A 112 -8.86 -3.40 3.64
C THR A 112 -10.05 -3.67 2.74
N LYS A 113 -10.21 -2.90 1.66
CA LYS A 113 -11.23 -3.11 0.63
C LYS A 113 -10.57 -3.30 -0.73
N PHE A 114 -10.75 -4.48 -1.33
CA PHE A 114 -10.36 -4.75 -2.70
C PHE A 114 -11.49 -4.37 -3.66
N LYS A 115 -11.16 -3.61 -4.71
CA LYS A 115 -12.06 -3.32 -5.82
C LYS A 115 -11.65 -4.17 -7.01
N LEU A 116 -12.33 -5.29 -7.23
CA LEU A 116 -12.00 -6.21 -8.31
C LEU A 116 -12.48 -5.65 -9.65
N ARG A 117 -11.64 -5.81 -10.68
CA ARG A 117 -11.97 -5.45 -12.06
C ARG A 117 -11.43 -6.52 -12.99
N GLN A 118 -12.32 -7.21 -13.70
CA GLN A 118 -11.94 -8.14 -14.76
C GLN A 118 -11.65 -7.38 -16.04
N ILE A 119 -10.52 -7.71 -16.68
CA ILE A 119 -10.11 -7.16 -17.97
C ILE A 119 -10.12 -8.30 -18.98
N PRO A 120 -10.97 -8.26 -20.04
CA PRO A 120 -11.00 -9.30 -21.05
C PRO A 120 -9.65 -9.47 -21.75
N TYR A 121 -9.21 -10.73 -21.95
CA TYR A 121 -7.93 -11.07 -22.61
C TYR A 121 -7.72 -10.33 -23.94
N ARG A 122 -8.77 -10.16 -24.74
CA ARG A 122 -8.71 -9.44 -26.03
C ARG A 122 -8.23 -7.98 -25.94
N LEU A 123 -8.19 -7.38 -24.74
CA LEU A 123 -7.69 -6.01 -24.50
C LEU A 123 -6.23 -5.97 -24.06
N ILE A 124 -5.64 -7.11 -23.69
CA ILE A 124 -4.26 -7.26 -23.24
C ILE A 124 -3.53 -7.95 -24.41
N LYS A 125 -3.01 -7.15 -25.34
CA LYS A 125 -2.26 -7.64 -26.51
C LYS A 125 -0.84 -8.03 -26.15
#